data_AF-A0A9X1PFM2-F1
#
_entry.id   AF-A0A9X1PFM2-F1
#
_cell.length_a   1.000
_cell.length_b   1.000
_cell.length_c   1.000
_cell.angle_alpha   90.00
_cell.angle_beta   90.00
_cell.angle_gamma   90.00
#
_symmetry.space_group_name_H-M   'P 1'
#
loop_
_entity.id
_entity.type
_entity.pdbx_description
1 polymer ?
#
loop_
_entity_poly.entity_id
_entity_poly.type
_entity_poly.pdbx_seq_one_letter_code
_entity_poly.pdbx_strand_id
1 'polypeptide(L)'
;MSNYSSTVEPTKARFTENKYLITLIFVTSLFMFWGIAITMGDVLNKHFQHVLSLSKTQSAFVQFAIFGAYGVMGIPAGLFMKRFGYKNGVLFGLSLFALGSFLFVPAAAAASFPFFGGALFILGCGISTLETVAHPFVASLGDQRTSDMRINFAQAFNALGTIIGPAVGSYFLLRNNVEGSTDLTSVKTLYIVIGSVIATIAVLFSFVKVPTLTDPHVVADPSAANVDTHPEKGLFEHSHFKWSVIAQFFNVAAQAGTWAFFINYGHEKMGFTDAVAGNYMILFFVLMLTGRFVGTFLMRFIAPNSLLAIFAACNIVMCLIIAQSWGWPSFIALLMLNFFFSIMFPTIFSLGLKNLGKHTQQASSFISMGVVGGAFFPFAMGAVAESDVAHAYYLPIICYAVIFLFGYKFYKVQ
;
A
#
# COMPACT_ATOMS: atom_id res chain seq x y z
N MET A 1 49.95 15.84 -27.03
CA MET A 1 48.56 16.21 -27.40
C MET A 1 47.91 15.01 -28.07
N SER A 2 47.04 14.30 -27.36
CA SER A 2 46.00 13.46 -27.97
C SER A 2 44.93 13.23 -26.89
N ASN A 3 43.88 14.05 -26.98
CA ASN A 3 42.71 13.97 -26.12
C ASN A 3 41.92 12.70 -26.48
N TYR A 4 41.79 11.76 -25.55
CA TYR A 4 40.76 10.72 -25.64
C TYR A 4 39.55 11.17 -24.82
N SER A 5 38.64 11.87 -25.50
CA SER A 5 37.28 12.09 -25.06
C SER A 5 36.51 10.77 -25.16
N SER A 6 36.40 10.02 -24.07
CA SER A 6 35.38 8.98 -23.96
C SER A 6 34.13 9.60 -23.34
N THR A 7 33.30 10.21 -24.18
CA THR A 7 31.90 10.49 -23.86
C THR A 7 31.21 9.16 -23.61
N VAL A 8 31.04 8.79 -22.33
CA VAL A 8 30.18 7.68 -21.93
C VAL A 8 28.75 8.10 -22.27
N GLU A 9 28.23 7.63 -23.40
CA GLU A 9 26.81 7.71 -23.69
C GLU A 9 26.06 7.07 -22.51
N PRO A 10 25.03 7.72 -21.94
CA PRO A 10 24.26 7.11 -20.88
C PRO A 10 23.45 5.96 -21.47
N THR A 11 24.01 4.75 -21.42
CA THR A 11 23.31 3.52 -21.80
C THR A 11 21.96 3.51 -21.09
N LYS A 12 20.89 3.49 -21.88
CA LYS A 12 19.50 3.54 -21.40
C LYS A 12 19.29 2.36 -20.46
N ALA A 13 19.17 2.62 -19.16
CA ALA A 13 19.01 1.59 -18.14
C ALA A 13 17.83 0.66 -18.52
N ARG A 14 18.10 -0.64 -18.64
CA ARG A 14 17.07 -1.64 -18.94
C ARG A 14 16.10 -1.73 -17.76
N PHE A 15 14.82 -1.99 -18.05
CA PHE A 15 13.77 -2.11 -17.02
C PHE A 15 14.11 -3.22 -16.01
N THR A 16 14.65 -4.35 -16.48
CA THR A 16 15.14 -5.48 -15.67
C THR A 16 16.13 -6.29 -16.51
N GLU A 17 17.13 -6.93 -15.87
CA GLU A 17 18.01 -7.87 -16.57
C GLU A 17 17.30 -9.23 -16.78
N ASN A 18 17.60 -9.94 -17.88
CA ASN A 18 16.97 -11.23 -18.19
C ASN A 18 17.11 -12.26 -17.05
N LYS A 19 18.16 -12.14 -16.23
CA LYS A 19 18.41 -12.98 -15.05
C LYS A 19 17.37 -12.78 -13.93
N TYR A 20 16.76 -11.61 -13.81
CA TYR A 20 15.81 -11.26 -12.75
C TYR A 20 14.34 -11.33 -13.20
N LEU A 21 14.07 -11.56 -14.50
CA LEU A 21 12.72 -11.55 -15.06
C LEU A 21 11.78 -12.56 -14.39
N ILE A 22 12.26 -13.79 -14.14
CA ILE A 22 11.47 -14.84 -13.47
C ILE A 22 11.12 -14.42 -12.04
N THR A 23 12.09 -13.86 -11.31
CA THR A 23 11.86 -13.36 -9.95
C THR A 23 10.91 -12.16 -9.95
N LEU A 24 11.02 -11.25 -10.92
CA LEU A 24 10.12 -10.12 -11.04
C LEU A 24 8.68 -10.57 -11.33
N ILE A 25 8.46 -11.48 -12.28
CA ILE A 25 7.12 -12.04 -12.59
C ILE A 25 6.51 -12.67 -11.34
N PHE A 26 7.32 -13.44 -10.60
CA PHE A 26 6.87 -14.04 -9.36
C PHE A 26 6.45 -12.98 -8.34
N VAL A 27 7.29 -11.97 -8.10
CA VAL A 27 7.01 -10.92 -7.11
C VAL A 27 5.82 -10.07 -7.53
N THR A 28 5.69 -9.73 -8.80
CA THR A 28 4.52 -9.03 -9.33
C THR A 28 3.23 -9.84 -9.13
N SER A 29 3.29 -11.15 -9.35
CA SER A 29 2.16 -12.05 -9.05
C SER A 29 1.86 -12.11 -7.56
N LEU A 30 2.89 -12.10 -6.71
CA LEU A 30 2.75 -12.02 -5.26
C LEU A 30 2.02 -10.74 -4.84
N PHE A 31 2.35 -9.58 -5.42
CA PHE A 31 1.63 -8.33 -5.17
C PHE A 31 0.15 -8.41 -5.54
N MET A 32 -0.19 -9.12 -6.63
CA MET A 32 -1.59 -9.36 -7.02
C MET A 32 -2.34 -10.22 -6.00
N PHE A 33 -1.82 -11.41 -5.68
CA PHE A 33 -2.44 -12.31 -4.71
C PHE A 33 -2.57 -11.68 -3.33
N TRP A 34 -1.58 -10.89 -2.95
CA TRP A 34 -1.60 -10.11 -1.73
C TRP A 34 -2.71 -9.04 -1.75
N GLY A 35 -2.90 -8.32 -2.85
CA GLY A 35 -4.00 -7.35 -3.01
C GLY A 35 -5.39 -8.01 -2.96
N ILE A 36 -5.53 -9.21 -3.55
CA ILE A 36 -6.75 -10.04 -3.45
C ILE A 36 -7.01 -10.41 -1.99
N ALA A 37 -5.99 -10.91 -1.29
CA ALA A 37 -6.12 -11.39 0.09
C ALA A 37 -6.53 -10.27 1.06
N ILE A 38 -5.93 -9.08 0.96
CA ILE A 38 -6.29 -7.92 1.79
C ILE A 38 -7.76 -7.56 1.60
N THR A 39 -8.16 -7.34 0.34
CA THR A 39 -9.51 -6.82 0.05
C THR A 39 -10.60 -7.86 0.28
N MET A 40 -10.31 -9.15 0.10
CA MET A 40 -11.17 -10.22 0.59
C MET A 40 -11.28 -10.17 2.12
N GLY A 41 -10.15 -10.04 2.83
CA GLY A 41 -10.12 -9.89 4.28
C GLY A 41 -11.02 -8.74 4.78
N ASP A 42 -11.02 -7.60 4.10
CA ASP A 42 -11.87 -6.45 4.42
C ASP A 42 -13.37 -6.77 4.26
N VAL A 43 -13.75 -7.45 3.18
CA VAL A 43 -15.15 -7.87 2.96
C VAL A 43 -15.60 -8.84 4.05
N LEU A 44 -14.76 -9.83 4.38
CA LEU A 44 -15.04 -10.79 5.43
C LEU A 44 -15.15 -10.13 6.80
N ASN A 45 -14.25 -9.21 7.11
CA ASN A 45 -14.24 -8.48 8.37
C ASN A 45 -15.55 -7.69 8.55
N LYS A 46 -16.00 -6.98 7.51
CA LYS A 46 -17.30 -6.27 7.54
C LYS A 46 -18.48 -7.22 7.76
N HIS A 47 -18.52 -8.33 7.02
CA HIS A 47 -19.59 -9.32 7.17
C HIS A 47 -19.60 -9.91 8.60
N PHE A 48 -18.42 -10.22 9.15
CA PHE A 48 -18.30 -10.75 10.49
C PHE A 48 -18.73 -9.74 11.58
N GLN A 49 -18.38 -8.47 11.42
CA GLN A 49 -18.84 -7.39 12.31
C GLN A 49 -20.37 -7.29 12.32
N HIS A 50 -21.01 -7.48 11.17
CA HIS A 50 -22.47 -7.50 11.06
C HIS A 50 -23.10 -8.74 11.72
N VAL A 51 -22.53 -9.94 11.50
CA VAL A 51 -23.06 -11.19 12.09
C VAL A 51 -22.93 -11.21 13.61
N LEU A 52 -21.84 -10.67 14.17
CA LEU A 52 -21.67 -10.55 15.61
C LEU A 52 -22.38 -9.34 16.23
N SER A 53 -23.08 -8.53 15.43
CA SER A 53 -23.71 -7.28 15.89
C SER A 53 -22.77 -6.40 16.72
N LEU A 54 -21.51 -6.26 16.27
CA LEU A 54 -20.49 -5.56 17.06
C LEU A 54 -20.84 -4.09 17.24
N SER A 55 -20.55 -3.56 18.43
CA SER A 55 -20.71 -2.14 18.69
C SER A 55 -19.70 -1.32 17.89
N LYS A 56 -20.02 -0.05 17.61
CA LYS A 56 -19.11 0.88 16.91
C LYS A 56 -17.71 0.94 17.55
N THR A 57 -17.63 0.85 18.88
CA THR A 57 -16.38 0.81 19.64
C THR A 57 -15.56 -0.45 19.33
N GLN A 58 -16.21 -1.60 19.19
CA GLN A 58 -15.55 -2.87 18.84
C GLN A 58 -15.05 -2.87 17.39
N SER A 59 -15.83 -2.31 16.45
CA SER A 59 -15.37 -2.11 15.07
C SER A 59 -14.16 -1.16 14.99
N ALA A 60 -14.16 -0.07 15.76
CA ALA A 60 -13.00 0.81 15.86
C ALA A 60 -11.76 0.09 16.41
N PHE A 61 -11.94 -0.80 17.39
CA PHE A 61 -10.84 -1.60 17.96
C PHE A 61 -10.27 -2.61 16.95
N VAL A 62 -11.09 -3.15 16.06
CA VAL A 62 -10.64 -3.99 14.94
C VAL A 62 -9.72 -3.22 14.00
N GLN A 63 -10.11 -2.01 13.60
CA GLN A 63 -9.24 -1.13 12.80
C GLN A 63 -7.96 -0.78 13.56
N PHE A 64 -8.06 -0.46 14.85
CA PHE A 64 -6.90 -0.18 15.69
C PHE A 64 -5.96 -1.38 15.79
N ALA A 65 -6.46 -2.62 15.85
CA ALA A 65 -5.64 -3.82 15.88
C ALA A 65 -4.86 -4.01 14.57
N ILE A 66 -5.51 -3.81 13.41
CA ILE A 66 -4.85 -3.93 12.10
C ILE A 66 -3.76 -2.87 11.96
N PHE A 67 -4.08 -1.59 12.18
CA PHE A 67 -3.10 -0.51 12.05
C PHE A 67 -2.03 -0.56 13.15
N GLY A 68 -2.39 -0.96 14.37
CA GLY A 68 -1.45 -1.20 15.46
C GLY A 68 -0.43 -2.28 15.12
N ALA A 69 -0.85 -3.33 14.40
CA ALA A 69 0.05 -4.35 13.90
C ALA A 69 1.10 -3.77 12.93
N TYR A 70 0.73 -2.81 12.07
CA TYR A 70 1.69 -2.08 11.23
C TYR A 70 2.73 -1.30 12.03
N GLY A 71 2.28 -0.61 13.08
CA GLY A 71 3.18 0.15 13.96
C GLY A 71 4.12 -0.73 14.79
N VAL A 72 3.67 -1.90 15.24
CA VAL A 72 4.48 -2.81 16.06
C VAL A 72 5.41 -3.66 15.18
N MET A 73 4.91 -4.18 14.07
CA MET A 73 5.62 -5.19 13.28
C MET A 73 6.64 -4.60 12.29
N GLY A 74 6.52 -3.33 11.92
CA GLY A 74 7.48 -2.70 11.00
C GLY A 74 8.94 -2.88 11.43
N ILE A 75 9.29 -2.57 12.69
CA ILE A 75 10.67 -2.60 13.20
C ILE A 75 11.19 -4.04 13.26
N PRO A 76 10.46 -5.01 13.89
CA PRO A 76 10.84 -6.41 13.88
C PRO A 76 11.02 -6.98 12.47
N ALA A 77 10.12 -6.64 11.52
CA ALA A 77 10.20 -7.09 10.14
C ALA A 77 11.48 -6.60 9.45
N GLY A 78 11.85 -5.33 9.63
CA GLY A 78 13.10 -4.76 9.13
C GLY A 78 14.35 -5.43 9.69
N LEU A 79 14.38 -5.62 11.00
CA LEU A 79 15.50 -6.27 11.69
C LEU A 79 15.65 -7.74 11.24
N PHE A 80 14.53 -8.44 11.08
CA PHE A 80 14.50 -9.81 10.57
C PHE A 80 15.03 -9.88 9.14
N MET A 81 14.56 -8.99 8.27
CA MET A 81 15.04 -8.88 6.89
C MET A 81 16.54 -8.57 6.84
N LYS A 82 17.06 -7.74 7.75
CA LYS A 82 18.49 -7.42 7.84
C LYS A 82 19.35 -8.61 8.25
N ARG A 83 18.85 -9.46 9.14
CA ARG A 83 19.57 -10.67 9.57
C ARG A 83 19.46 -11.83 8.59
N PHE A 84 18.28 -12.04 8.01
CA PHE A 84 17.94 -13.27 7.29
C PHE A 84 17.74 -13.06 5.78
N GLY A 85 17.77 -11.81 5.30
CA GLY A 85 17.60 -11.44 3.89
C GLY A 85 16.14 -11.36 3.42
N TYR A 86 15.94 -10.86 2.20
CA TYR A 86 14.61 -10.62 1.62
C TYR A 86 13.77 -11.89 1.49
N LYS A 87 14.35 -12.99 1.00
CA LYS A 87 13.61 -14.26 0.80
C LYS A 87 12.96 -14.74 2.11
N ASN A 88 13.74 -14.77 3.18
CA ASN A 88 13.26 -15.22 4.49
C ASN A 88 12.26 -14.22 5.09
N GLY A 89 12.44 -12.90 4.84
CA GLY A 89 11.47 -11.89 5.22
C GLY A 89 10.09 -12.10 4.57
N VAL A 90 10.04 -12.39 3.26
CA VAL A 90 8.77 -12.68 2.56
C VAL A 90 8.13 -13.96 3.09
N LEU A 91 8.91 -15.03 3.30
CA LEU A 91 8.40 -16.29 3.86
C LEU A 91 7.83 -16.10 5.27
N PHE A 92 8.50 -15.30 6.10
CA PHE A 92 8.03 -14.98 7.44
C PHE A 92 6.70 -14.20 7.40
N GLY A 93 6.58 -13.19 6.54
CA GLY A 93 5.33 -12.46 6.34
C GLY A 93 4.17 -13.34 5.84
N LEU A 94 4.43 -14.20 4.84
CA LEU A 94 3.43 -15.14 4.33
C LEU A 94 3.00 -16.15 5.40
N SER A 95 3.93 -16.62 6.22
CA SER A 95 3.65 -17.56 7.31
C SER A 95 2.78 -16.91 8.39
N LEU A 96 3.08 -15.67 8.79
CA LEU A 96 2.25 -14.91 9.73
C LEU A 96 0.85 -14.65 9.18
N PHE A 97 0.73 -14.31 7.89
CA PHE A 97 -0.56 -14.10 7.24
C PHE A 97 -1.39 -15.40 7.25
N ALA A 98 -0.78 -16.52 6.84
CA ALA A 98 -1.45 -17.83 6.82
C ALA A 98 -1.86 -18.26 8.24
N LEU A 99 -0.97 -18.09 9.23
CA LEU A 99 -1.25 -18.35 10.63
C LEU A 99 -2.43 -17.51 11.14
N GLY A 100 -2.41 -16.20 10.88
CA GLY A 100 -3.51 -15.30 11.22
C GLY A 100 -4.83 -15.79 10.63
N SER A 101 -4.84 -16.11 9.33
CA SER A 101 -6.00 -16.65 8.61
C SER A 101 -6.54 -17.96 9.22
N PHE A 102 -5.66 -18.90 9.60
CA PHE A 102 -6.09 -20.14 10.25
C PHE A 102 -6.59 -19.90 11.68
N LEU A 103 -6.05 -18.91 12.39
CA LEU A 103 -6.48 -18.55 13.74
C LEU A 103 -7.88 -17.91 13.79
N PHE A 104 -8.40 -17.41 12.65
CA PHE A 104 -9.80 -17.00 12.56
C PHE A 104 -10.76 -18.16 12.71
N VAL A 105 -10.39 -19.39 12.32
CA VAL A 105 -11.28 -20.56 12.41
C VAL A 105 -11.65 -20.88 13.86
N PRO A 106 -10.70 -21.04 14.81
CA PRO A 106 -11.03 -21.23 16.22
C PRO A 106 -11.65 -19.97 16.83
N ALA A 107 -11.25 -18.75 16.42
CA ALA A 107 -11.87 -17.52 16.92
C ALA A 107 -13.37 -17.44 16.55
N ALA A 108 -13.71 -17.83 15.32
CA ALA A 108 -15.07 -17.94 14.82
C ALA A 108 -15.84 -19.07 15.52
N ALA A 109 -15.19 -20.20 15.82
CA ALA A 109 -15.83 -21.30 16.57
C ALA A 109 -16.14 -20.91 18.03
N ALA A 110 -15.26 -20.13 18.66
CA ALA A 110 -15.43 -19.65 20.03
C ALA A 110 -16.35 -18.41 20.15
N ALA A 111 -16.77 -17.81 19.02
CA ALA A 111 -17.56 -16.57 18.96
C ALA A 111 -17.01 -15.44 19.86
N SER A 112 -15.68 -15.38 20.03
CA SER A 112 -15.03 -14.54 21.04
C SER A 112 -14.27 -13.37 20.40
N PHE A 113 -14.69 -12.15 20.72
CA PHE A 113 -14.10 -10.92 20.17
C PHE A 113 -12.59 -10.75 20.47
N PRO A 114 -12.07 -11.04 21.68
CA PRO A 114 -10.62 -10.98 21.94
C PRO A 114 -9.79 -11.94 21.08
N PHE A 115 -10.27 -13.17 20.88
CA PHE A 115 -9.61 -14.13 20.00
C PHE A 115 -9.60 -13.66 18.55
N PHE A 116 -10.69 -13.05 18.10
CA PHE A 116 -10.79 -12.44 16.79
C PHE A 116 -9.83 -11.26 16.61
N GLY A 117 -9.76 -10.36 17.60
CA GLY A 117 -8.80 -9.26 17.62
C GLY A 117 -7.35 -9.74 17.58
N GLY A 118 -7.01 -10.81 18.31
CA GLY A 118 -5.70 -11.43 18.27
C GLY A 118 -5.35 -12.04 16.90
N ALA A 119 -6.30 -12.74 16.27
CA ALA A 119 -6.12 -13.29 14.92
C ALA A 119 -5.94 -12.18 13.87
N LEU A 120 -6.75 -11.12 13.95
CA LEU A 120 -6.60 -9.91 13.13
C LEU A 120 -5.24 -9.24 13.31
N PHE A 121 -4.76 -9.12 14.55
CA PHE A 121 -3.48 -8.52 14.85
C PHE A 121 -2.32 -9.33 14.22
N ILE A 122 -2.34 -10.66 14.36
CA ILE A 122 -1.33 -11.54 13.73
C ILE A 122 -1.40 -11.45 12.20
N LEU A 123 -2.60 -11.44 11.63
CA LEU A 123 -2.81 -11.26 10.20
C LEU A 123 -2.24 -9.90 9.72
N GLY A 124 -2.52 -8.82 10.46
CA GLY A 124 -1.97 -7.49 10.22
C GLY A 124 -0.45 -7.44 10.30
N CYS A 125 0.17 -8.17 11.25
CA CYS A 125 1.62 -8.32 11.34
C CYS A 125 2.18 -8.99 10.08
N GLY A 126 1.50 -10.01 9.56
CA GLY A 126 1.87 -10.66 8.29
C GLY A 126 1.84 -9.69 7.12
N ILE A 127 0.75 -8.91 6.98
CA ILE A 127 0.61 -7.88 5.94
C ILE A 127 1.73 -6.84 6.04
N SER A 128 1.93 -6.27 7.23
CA SER A 128 2.95 -5.25 7.48
C SER A 128 4.36 -5.74 7.15
N THR A 129 4.66 -7.01 7.50
CA THR A 129 5.94 -7.64 7.17
C THR A 129 6.11 -7.77 5.66
N LEU A 130 5.07 -8.23 4.95
CA LEU A 130 5.12 -8.37 3.49
C LEU A 130 5.33 -7.03 2.81
N GLU A 131 4.65 -5.96 3.24
CA GLU A 131 4.88 -4.62 2.71
C GLU A 131 6.32 -4.14 2.94
N THR A 132 6.80 -4.29 4.17
CA THR A 132 8.14 -3.85 4.57
C THR A 132 9.23 -4.54 3.76
N VAL A 133 9.01 -5.80 3.35
CA VAL A 133 10.01 -6.60 2.62
C VAL A 133 9.84 -6.51 1.11
N ALA A 134 8.60 -6.51 0.60
CA ALA A 134 8.33 -6.65 -0.83
C ALA A 134 8.75 -5.42 -1.65
N HIS A 135 8.55 -4.21 -1.13
CA HIS A 135 8.96 -2.98 -1.82
C HIS A 135 10.47 -2.90 -2.06
N PRO A 136 11.34 -3.02 -1.03
CA PRO A 136 12.79 -3.04 -1.25
C PRO A 136 13.26 -4.30 -1.99
N PHE A 137 12.51 -5.41 -1.92
CA PHE A 137 12.79 -6.58 -2.74
C PHE A 137 12.60 -6.30 -4.24
N VAL A 138 11.50 -5.66 -4.66
CA VAL A 138 11.31 -5.25 -6.07
C VAL A 138 12.32 -4.18 -6.48
N ALA A 139 12.61 -3.25 -5.57
CA ALA A 139 13.62 -2.21 -5.77
C ALA A 139 14.99 -2.82 -6.12
N SER A 140 15.36 -3.92 -5.45
CA SER A 140 16.65 -4.58 -5.61
C SER A 140 16.77 -5.50 -6.83
N LEU A 141 15.69 -5.78 -7.55
CA LEU A 141 15.66 -6.63 -8.75
C LEU A 141 16.12 -5.91 -10.03
N GLY A 142 17.21 -5.14 -9.98
CA GLY A 142 17.82 -4.49 -11.14
C GLY A 142 18.48 -3.15 -10.82
N ASP A 143 18.73 -2.35 -11.86
CA ASP A 143 19.37 -1.03 -11.76
C ASP A 143 18.54 -0.08 -10.86
N GLN A 144 19.23 0.65 -9.98
CA GLN A 144 18.66 1.65 -9.07
C GLN A 144 17.87 2.73 -9.82
N ARG A 145 18.26 3.09 -11.04
CA ARG A 145 17.62 4.13 -11.86
C ARG A 145 16.19 3.78 -12.28
N THR A 146 15.87 2.49 -12.40
CA THR A 146 14.55 1.99 -12.81
C THR A 146 13.75 1.40 -11.65
N SER A 147 14.28 1.51 -10.42
CA SER A 147 13.65 1.01 -9.18
C SER A 147 12.22 1.55 -8.99
N ASP A 148 12.03 2.87 -9.15
CA ASP A 148 10.71 3.50 -8.97
C ASP A 148 9.66 2.92 -9.94
N MET A 149 10.06 2.67 -11.19
CA MET A 149 9.17 2.11 -12.21
C MET A 149 8.82 0.65 -11.93
N ARG A 150 9.78 -0.17 -11.47
CA ARG A 150 9.53 -1.57 -11.10
C ARG A 150 8.56 -1.67 -9.93
N ILE A 151 8.74 -0.86 -8.89
CA ILE A 151 7.86 -0.83 -7.73
C ILE A 151 6.44 -0.42 -8.16
N ASN A 152 6.31 0.67 -8.92
CA ASN A 152 5.01 1.13 -9.41
C ASN A 152 4.32 0.09 -10.32
N PHE A 153 5.08 -0.59 -11.18
CA PHE A 153 4.57 -1.65 -12.04
C PHE A 153 4.06 -2.84 -11.22
N ALA A 154 4.85 -3.34 -10.25
CA ALA A 154 4.40 -4.42 -9.36
C ALA A 154 3.15 -4.02 -8.56
N GLN A 155 3.08 -2.75 -8.12
CA GLN A 155 1.93 -2.19 -7.43
C GLN A 155 0.70 -2.01 -8.33
N ALA A 156 0.84 -1.89 -9.66
CA ALA A 156 -0.33 -1.92 -10.56
C ALA A 156 -1.05 -3.28 -10.50
N PHE A 157 -0.31 -4.39 -10.35
CA PHE A 157 -0.90 -5.71 -10.16
C PHE A 157 -1.56 -5.88 -8.79
N ASN A 158 -1.04 -5.21 -7.77
CA ASN A 158 -1.74 -5.12 -6.49
C ASN A 158 -3.11 -4.43 -6.66
N ALA A 159 -3.17 -3.31 -7.39
CA ALA A 159 -4.43 -2.62 -7.68
C ALA A 159 -5.42 -3.50 -8.46
N LEU A 160 -4.96 -4.31 -9.42
CA LEU A 160 -5.79 -5.34 -10.05
C LEU A 160 -6.36 -6.32 -9.01
N GLY A 161 -5.52 -6.79 -8.08
CA GLY A 161 -5.94 -7.65 -6.99
C GLY A 161 -7.02 -7.01 -6.11
N THR A 162 -6.92 -5.71 -5.83
CA THR A 162 -7.93 -4.99 -5.03
C THR A 162 -9.29 -4.87 -5.70
N ILE A 163 -9.36 -4.95 -7.04
CA ILE A 163 -10.61 -4.95 -7.79
C ILE A 163 -11.22 -6.36 -7.80
N ILE A 164 -10.39 -7.40 -7.96
CA ILE A 164 -10.83 -8.80 -8.05
C ILE A 164 -11.26 -9.33 -6.68
N GLY A 165 -10.53 -8.97 -5.61
CA GLY A 165 -10.73 -9.52 -4.27
C GLY A 165 -12.16 -9.39 -3.74
N PRO A 166 -12.77 -8.19 -3.73
CA PRO A 166 -14.15 -8.04 -3.27
C PRO A 166 -15.15 -8.84 -4.10
N ALA A 167 -14.98 -8.90 -5.43
CA ALA A 167 -15.86 -9.68 -6.30
C ALA A 167 -15.81 -11.19 -5.97
N VAL A 168 -14.62 -11.73 -5.76
CA VAL A 168 -14.44 -13.13 -5.34
C VAL A 168 -14.99 -13.34 -3.93
N GLY A 169 -14.68 -12.46 -2.98
CA GLY A 169 -15.17 -12.54 -1.60
C GLY A 169 -16.69 -12.53 -1.50
N SER A 170 -17.35 -11.58 -2.17
CA SER A 170 -18.81 -11.49 -2.23
C SER A 170 -19.44 -12.71 -2.91
N TYR A 171 -18.85 -13.22 -4.01
CA TYR A 171 -19.36 -14.42 -4.67
C TYR A 171 -19.36 -15.64 -3.75
N PHE A 172 -18.27 -15.88 -3.02
CA PHE A 172 -18.19 -17.00 -2.07
C PHE A 172 -19.11 -16.82 -0.87
N LEU A 173 -19.26 -15.59 -0.36
CA LEU A 173 -20.19 -15.30 0.74
C LEU A 173 -21.66 -15.49 0.31
N LEU A 174 -22.04 -15.02 -0.87
CA LEU A 174 -23.41 -15.11 -1.37
C LEU A 174 -23.79 -16.54 -1.76
N ARG A 175 -22.87 -17.31 -2.35
CA ARG A 175 -23.13 -18.70 -2.76
C ARG A 175 -23.29 -19.66 -1.58
N ASN A 176 -22.64 -19.36 -0.46
CA ASN A 176 -22.79 -20.13 0.78
C ASN A 176 -23.91 -19.59 1.71
N ASN A 177 -24.51 -18.44 1.38
CA ASN A 177 -25.77 -18.02 1.98
C ASN A 177 -26.92 -18.78 1.31
N VAL A 178 -27.12 -20.04 1.71
CA VAL A 178 -28.43 -20.67 1.59
C VAL A 178 -29.37 -19.85 2.48
N GLU A 179 -30.47 -19.35 1.92
CA GLU A 179 -31.45 -18.51 2.60
C GLU A 179 -31.69 -18.96 4.05
N GLY A 180 -31.30 -18.14 5.03
CA GLY A 180 -31.64 -18.32 6.44
C GLY A 180 -30.58 -18.88 7.39
N SER A 181 -29.36 -19.25 6.95
CA SER A 181 -28.33 -19.72 7.89
C SER A 181 -27.46 -18.57 8.42
N THR A 182 -27.59 -18.22 9.71
CA THR A 182 -26.68 -17.38 10.51
C THR A 182 -25.31 -18.04 10.76
N ASP A 183 -24.84 -18.85 9.82
CA ASP A 183 -23.79 -19.81 10.09
C ASP A 183 -22.40 -19.23 9.79
N LEU A 184 -21.58 -19.09 10.85
CA LEU A 184 -20.17 -18.69 10.77
C LEU A 184 -19.33 -19.66 9.92
N THR A 185 -19.88 -20.80 9.51
CA THR A 185 -19.26 -21.80 8.63
C THR A 185 -18.81 -21.22 7.29
N SER A 186 -19.57 -20.30 6.70
CA SER A 186 -19.18 -19.62 5.44
C SER A 186 -17.91 -18.80 5.60
N VAL A 187 -17.80 -18.08 6.72
CA VAL A 187 -16.62 -17.26 7.06
C VAL A 187 -15.41 -18.14 7.36
N LYS A 188 -15.61 -19.22 8.14
CA LYS A 188 -14.54 -20.20 8.44
C LYS A 188 -13.97 -20.81 7.17
N THR A 189 -14.84 -21.27 6.27
CA THR A 189 -14.43 -21.92 5.01
C THR A 189 -13.61 -20.97 4.15
N LEU A 190 -14.03 -19.71 4.03
CA LEU A 190 -13.30 -18.70 3.29
C LEU A 190 -11.91 -18.40 3.88
N TYR A 191 -11.79 -18.23 5.20
CA TYR A 191 -10.48 -18.01 5.83
C TYR A 191 -9.55 -19.23 5.69
N ILE A 192 -10.09 -20.45 5.70
CA ILE A 192 -9.33 -21.67 5.39
C ILE A 192 -8.82 -21.63 3.96
N VAL A 193 -9.67 -21.26 2.99
CA VAL A 193 -9.27 -21.15 1.58
C VAL A 193 -8.17 -20.10 1.40
N ILE A 194 -8.35 -18.90 1.97
CA ILE A 194 -7.35 -17.82 1.90
C ILE A 194 -6.03 -18.27 2.54
N GLY A 195 -6.09 -18.82 3.77
CA GLY A 195 -4.91 -19.32 4.48
C GLY A 195 -4.19 -20.42 3.70
N SER A 196 -4.93 -21.33 3.06
CA SER A 196 -4.38 -22.43 2.25
C SER A 196 -3.73 -21.93 0.96
N VAL A 197 -4.34 -20.97 0.27
CA VAL A 197 -3.76 -20.34 -0.94
C VAL A 197 -2.45 -19.64 -0.57
N ILE A 198 -2.44 -18.87 0.51
CA ILE A 198 -1.25 -18.13 0.96
C ILE A 198 -0.15 -19.07 1.45
N ALA A 199 -0.51 -20.13 2.18
CA ALA A 199 0.43 -21.17 2.57
C ALA A 199 1.03 -21.88 1.33
N THR A 200 0.21 -22.15 0.31
CA THR A 200 0.69 -22.74 -0.95
C THR A 200 1.68 -21.80 -1.65
N ILE A 201 1.37 -20.50 -1.72
CA ILE A 201 2.29 -19.50 -2.27
C ILE A 201 3.60 -19.46 -1.47
N ALA A 202 3.55 -19.54 -0.13
CA ALA A 202 4.74 -19.60 0.72
C ALA A 202 5.59 -20.83 0.43
N VAL A 203 4.98 -22.00 0.29
CA VAL A 203 5.65 -23.25 -0.06
C VAL A 203 6.29 -23.14 -1.44
N LEU A 204 5.55 -22.71 -2.47
CA LEU A 204 6.09 -22.50 -3.81
C LEU A 204 7.28 -21.52 -3.80
N PHE A 205 7.17 -20.43 -3.05
CA PHE A 205 8.24 -19.44 -2.94
C PHE A 205 9.49 -19.98 -2.23
N SER A 206 9.32 -20.91 -1.28
CA SER A 206 10.44 -21.54 -0.60
C SER A 206 11.37 -22.28 -1.58
N PHE A 207 10.81 -22.85 -2.65
CA PHE A 207 11.56 -23.53 -3.71
C PHE A 207 12.15 -22.58 -4.76
N VAL A 208 11.69 -21.33 -4.84
CA VAL A 208 12.25 -20.35 -5.78
C VAL A 208 13.68 -19.99 -5.33
N LYS A 209 14.64 -20.24 -6.22
CA LYS A 209 16.03 -19.78 -6.06
C LYS A 209 16.09 -18.30 -6.38
N VAL A 210 15.99 -17.47 -5.34
CA VAL A 210 16.26 -16.04 -5.43
C VAL A 210 17.79 -15.88 -5.61
N PRO A 211 18.27 -15.23 -6.69
CA PRO A 211 19.69 -14.92 -6.83
C PRO A 211 20.16 -14.14 -5.61
N THR A 212 21.42 -14.28 -5.20
CA THR A 212 22.00 -13.42 -4.16
C THR A 212 21.91 -11.97 -4.62
N LEU A 213 20.91 -11.26 -4.10
CA LEU A 213 20.74 -9.84 -4.38
C LEU A 213 21.82 -9.11 -3.61
N THR A 214 22.85 -8.66 -4.33
CA THR A 214 23.65 -7.55 -3.86
C THR A 214 22.69 -6.38 -3.83
N ASP A 215 22.28 -5.98 -2.63
CA ASP A 215 21.36 -4.87 -2.41
C ASP A 215 21.90 -3.65 -3.20
N PRO A 216 21.28 -3.24 -4.33
CA PRO A 216 21.86 -2.23 -5.22
C PRO A 216 21.89 -0.86 -4.55
N HIS A 217 21.26 -0.71 -3.38
CA HIS A 217 21.41 0.46 -2.53
C HIS A 217 22.66 0.43 -1.64
N VAL A 218 23.36 -0.71 -1.51
CA VAL A 218 24.60 -0.87 -0.71
C VAL A 218 25.85 -0.47 -1.50
N VAL A 219 25.84 -0.56 -2.84
CA VAL A 219 26.94 -0.12 -3.69
C VAL A 219 26.58 1.25 -4.25
N ALA A 220 27.13 2.31 -3.67
CA ALA A 220 27.02 3.66 -4.19
C ALA A 220 27.54 3.68 -5.65
N ASP A 221 26.65 3.86 -6.62
CA ASP A 221 27.07 4.17 -7.98
C ASP A 221 27.59 5.62 -8.00
N PRO A 222 28.89 5.86 -8.29
CA PRO A 222 29.48 7.21 -8.29
C PRO A 222 28.84 8.13 -9.34
N SER A 223 28.04 7.59 -10.28
CA SER A 223 27.38 8.32 -11.36
C SER A 223 25.91 8.67 -11.08
N ALA A 224 25.34 8.22 -9.96
CA ALA A 224 23.97 8.55 -9.58
C ALA A 224 23.87 9.98 -9.03
N ALA A 225 22.90 10.78 -9.51
CA ALA A 225 22.78 12.21 -9.17
C ALA A 225 22.46 12.54 -7.69
N ASN A 226 22.45 11.56 -6.78
CA ASN A 226 22.21 11.74 -5.35
C ASN A 226 23.03 10.71 -4.53
N VAL A 227 24.35 10.63 -4.69
CA VAL A 227 25.16 9.71 -3.87
C VAL A 227 25.25 10.24 -2.44
N ASP A 228 24.99 9.37 -1.46
CA ASP A 228 25.27 9.65 -0.06
C ASP A 228 26.79 9.63 0.15
N THR A 229 27.40 10.80 0.33
CA THR A 229 28.85 10.95 0.45
C THR A 229 29.38 10.64 1.86
N HIS A 230 28.51 10.29 2.82
CA HIS A 230 28.88 10.01 4.21
C HIS A 230 28.24 8.72 4.73
N PRO A 231 28.92 7.56 4.61
CA PRO A 231 28.47 6.25 5.10
C PRO A 231 28.28 6.15 6.64
N GLU A 232 28.55 7.22 7.37
CA GLU A 232 28.60 7.27 8.84
C GLU A 232 27.41 8.01 9.49
N LYS A 233 26.49 8.58 8.69
CA LYS A 233 25.31 9.27 9.24
C LYS A 233 24.24 8.27 9.70
N GLY A 234 23.61 8.59 10.83
CA GLY A 234 22.47 7.82 11.35
C GLY A 234 21.23 7.95 10.45
N LEU A 235 20.38 6.92 10.37
CA LEU A 235 19.17 6.90 9.54
C LEU A 235 18.26 8.15 9.72
N PHE A 236 18.18 8.69 10.94
CA PHE A 236 17.39 9.89 11.28
C PHE A 236 18.07 11.23 10.96
N GLU A 237 19.35 11.22 10.58
CA GLU A 237 20.10 12.41 10.19
C GLU A 237 19.76 12.80 8.75
N HIS A 238 19.35 11.84 7.93
CA HIS A 238 18.86 12.10 6.59
C HIS A 238 17.48 12.78 6.61
N SER A 239 17.45 14.07 6.24
CA SER A 239 16.22 14.86 6.17
C SER A 239 15.21 14.24 5.20
N HIS A 240 15.65 13.72 4.06
CA HIS A 240 14.79 13.08 3.07
C HIS A 240 14.02 11.87 3.65
N PHE A 241 14.67 11.06 4.48
CA PHE A 241 14.06 9.88 5.09
C PHE A 241 12.96 10.30 6.08
N LYS A 242 13.23 11.26 6.98
CA LYS A 242 12.24 11.76 7.94
C LYS A 242 11.01 12.31 7.21
N TRP A 243 11.22 13.10 6.16
CA TRP A 243 10.12 13.62 5.37
C TRP A 243 9.38 12.55 4.57
N SER A 244 10.03 11.46 4.15
CA SER A 244 9.37 10.34 3.47
C SER A 244 8.42 9.57 4.39
N VAL A 245 8.80 9.36 5.67
CA VAL A 245 7.95 8.72 6.68
C VAL A 245 6.74 9.60 6.97
N ILE A 246 6.95 10.91 7.13
CA ILE A 246 5.86 11.88 7.35
C ILE A 246 4.94 11.94 6.13
N ALA A 247 5.50 12.03 4.92
CA ALA A 247 4.71 12.04 3.69
C ALA A 247 3.89 10.75 3.54
N GLN A 248 4.46 9.59 3.87
CA GLN A 248 3.76 8.31 3.82
C GLN A 248 2.62 8.25 4.83
N PHE A 249 2.83 8.77 6.04
CA PHE A 249 1.79 8.88 7.07
C PHE A 249 0.60 9.69 6.57
N PHE A 250 0.86 10.88 6.02
CA PHE A 250 -0.19 11.74 5.47
C PHE A 250 -0.83 11.16 4.20
N ASN A 251 -0.06 10.43 3.40
CA ASN A 251 -0.56 9.77 2.20
C ASN A 251 -1.59 8.68 2.55
N VAL A 252 -1.28 7.81 3.50
CA VAL A 252 -2.20 6.74 3.92
C VAL A 252 -3.39 7.32 4.70
N ALA A 253 -3.17 8.36 5.50
CA ALA A 253 -4.23 9.11 6.16
C ALA A 253 -5.26 9.66 5.16
N ALA A 254 -4.81 10.36 4.12
CA ALA A 254 -5.67 10.89 3.06
C ALA A 254 -6.39 9.77 2.28
N GLN A 255 -5.70 8.66 2.02
CA GLN A 255 -6.27 7.48 1.34
C GLN A 255 -7.44 6.91 2.13
N ALA A 256 -7.20 6.54 3.38
CA ALA A 256 -8.18 5.90 4.24
C ALA A 256 -9.41 6.80 4.43
N GLY A 257 -9.18 8.10 4.61
CA GLY A 257 -10.26 9.09 4.70
C GLY A 257 -11.09 9.16 3.42
N THR A 258 -10.44 9.35 2.26
CA THR A 258 -11.16 9.46 0.98
C THR A 258 -11.96 8.20 0.66
N TRP A 259 -11.40 7.02 0.93
CA TRP A 259 -12.07 5.74 0.68
C TRP A 259 -13.25 5.51 1.62
N ALA A 260 -13.13 5.89 2.89
CA ALA A 260 -14.20 5.76 3.87
C ALA A 260 -15.42 6.64 3.54
N PHE A 261 -15.19 7.88 3.10
CA PHE A 261 -16.25 8.85 2.83
C PHE A 261 -16.74 8.87 1.37
N PHE A 262 -16.19 8.04 0.49
CA PHE A 262 -16.59 7.98 -0.92
C PHE A 262 -18.08 7.63 -1.09
N ILE A 263 -18.54 6.57 -0.42
CA ILE A 263 -19.94 6.11 -0.50
C ILE A 263 -20.85 7.15 0.15
N ASN A 264 -20.48 7.67 1.32
CA ASN A 264 -21.27 8.69 2.04
C ASN A 264 -21.45 9.97 1.21
N TYR A 265 -20.41 10.42 0.51
CA TYR A 265 -20.50 11.56 -0.40
C TYR A 265 -21.49 11.30 -1.54
N GLY A 266 -21.46 10.10 -2.14
CA GLY A 266 -22.42 9.70 -3.17
C GLY A 266 -23.87 9.68 -2.67
N HIS A 267 -24.09 9.22 -1.43
CA HIS A 267 -25.41 9.18 -0.84
C HIS A 267 -25.94 10.59 -0.50
N GLU A 268 -25.16 11.42 0.20
CA GLU A 268 -25.62 12.73 0.68
C GLU A 268 -25.65 13.83 -0.38
N LYS A 269 -24.66 13.86 -1.29
CA LYS A 269 -24.53 14.97 -2.26
C LYS A 269 -25.09 14.65 -3.64
N MET A 270 -25.07 13.38 -4.04
CA MET A 270 -25.60 12.96 -5.35
C MET A 270 -26.97 12.26 -5.24
N GLY A 271 -27.43 11.92 -4.03
CA GLY A 271 -28.69 11.21 -3.82
C GLY A 271 -28.68 9.78 -4.37
N PHE A 272 -27.49 9.17 -4.50
CA PHE A 272 -27.36 7.81 -5.01
C PHE A 272 -27.76 6.78 -3.97
N THR A 273 -28.35 5.67 -4.44
CA THR A 273 -28.52 4.48 -3.61
C THR A 273 -27.16 3.82 -3.34
N ASP A 274 -27.04 3.11 -2.23
CA ASP A 274 -25.80 2.39 -1.85
C ASP A 274 -25.29 1.46 -2.96
N ALA A 275 -26.21 0.84 -3.70
CA ALA A 275 -25.89 -0.02 -4.84
C ALA A 275 -25.24 0.76 -5.99
N VAL A 276 -25.76 1.95 -6.32
CA VAL A 276 -25.20 2.81 -7.37
C VAL A 276 -23.85 3.38 -6.93
N ALA A 277 -23.73 3.82 -5.68
CA ALA A 277 -22.47 4.29 -5.11
C ALA A 277 -21.40 3.18 -5.09
N GLY A 278 -21.77 1.95 -4.77
CA GLY A 278 -20.91 0.77 -4.86
C GLY A 278 -20.40 0.51 -6.28
N ASN A 279 -21.25 0.65 -7.30
CA ASN A 279 -20.82 0.52 -8.71
C ASN A 279 -19.81 1.60 -9.10
N TYR A 280 -20.00 2.85 -8.67
CA TYR A 280 -19.01 3.91 -8.88
C TYR A 280 -17.72 3.68 -8.09
N MET A 281 -17.77 2.97 -6.96
CA MET A 281 -16.56 2.58 -6.22
C MET A 281 -15.70 1.60 -7.01
N ILE A 282 -16.31 0.73 -7.84
CA ILE A 282 -15.55 -0.11 -8.78
C ILE A 282 -14.82 0.78 -9.81
N LEU A 283 -15.52 1.76 -10.39
CA LEU A 283 -14.90 2.74 -11.31
C LEU A 283 -13.77 3.52 -10.63
N PHE A 284 -13.95 3.90 -9.37
CA PHE A 284 -12.95 4.56 -8.54
C PHE A 284 -11.67 3.73 -8.40
N PHE A 285 -11.75 2.41 -8.19
CA PHE A 285 -10.58 1.53 -8.17
C PHE A 285 -9.99 1.28 -9.56
N VAL A 286 -10.81 1.19 -10.62
CA VAL A 286 -10.32 1.09 -12.01
C VAL A 286 -9.53 2.34 -12.40
N LEU A 287 -9.97 3.52 -11.97
CA LEU A 287 -9.23 4.77 -12.17
C LEU A 287 -7.90 4.78 -11.42
N MET A 288 -7.84 4.21 -10.21
CA MET A 288 -6.57 4.01 -9.51
C MET A 288 -5.63 3.11 -10.31
N LEU A 289 -6.13 1.99 -10.82
CA LEU A 289 -5.32 1.08 -11.65
C LEU A 289 -4.80 1.78 -12.91
N THR A 290 -5.68 2.49 -13.61
CA THR A 290 -5.34 3.25 -14.82
C THR A 290 -4.31 4.33 -14.49
N GLY A 291 -4.48 5.03 -13.38
CA GLY A 291 -3.52 6.00 -12.86
C GLY A 291 -2.15 5.40 -12.59
N ARG A 292 -2.08 4.17 -12.05
CA ARG A 292 -0.80 3.48 -11.84
C ARG A 292 -0.11 3.17 -13.15
N PHE A 293 -0.83 2.64 -14.15
CA PHE A 293 -0.23 2.36 -15.46
C PHE A 293 0.24 3.63 -16.18
N VAL A 294 -0.62 4.66 -16.22
CA VAL A 294 -0.31 5.94 -16.85
C VAL A 294 0.85 6.63 -16.13
N GLY A 295 0.83 6.67 -14.80
CA GLY A 295 1.90 7.27 -14.00
C GLY A 295 3.22 6.51 -14.12
N THR A 296 3.20 5.17 -14.14
CA THR A 296 4.41 4.36 -14.39
C THR A 296 4.99 4.65 -15.78
N PHE A 297 4.13 4.78 -16.80
CA PHE A 297 4.56 5.17 -18.14
C PHE A 297 5.14 6.59 -18.16
N LEU A 298 4.52 7.54 -17.46
CA LEU A 298 4.96 8.93 -17.39
C LEU A 298 6.30 9.08 -16.66
N MET A 299 6.63 8.21 -15.71
CA MET A 299 7.95 8.16 -15.07
C MET A 299 9.09 7.90 -16.07
N ARG A 300 8.80 7.35 -17.25
CA ARG A 300 9.80 7.19 -18.32
C ARG A 300 10.27 8.53 -18.88
N PHE A 301 9.45 9.57 -18.78
CA PHE A 301 9.70 10.90 -19.33
C PHE A 301 9.93 11.97 -18.27
N ILE A 302 9.30 11.82 -17.10
CA ILE A 302 9.34 12.79 -16.00
C ILE A 302 10.00 12.15 -14.79
N ALA A 303 10.86 12.89 -14.09
CA ALA A 303 11.49 12.42 -12.86
C ALA A 303 10.42 12.08 -11.78
N PRO A 304 10.56 10.97 -11.03
CA PRO A 304 9.53 10.52 -10.08
C PRO A 304 9.13 11.56 -9.01
N ASN A 305 10.07 12.39 -8.56
CA ASN A 305 9.83 13.47 -7.60
C ASN A 305 8.96 14.60 -8.18
N SER A 306 9.26 15.03 -9.41
CA SER A 306 8.46 16.04 -10.11
C SER A 306 7.06 15.51 -10.42
N LEU A 307 6.96 14.24 -10.82
CA LEU A 307 5.67 13.60 -11.07
C LEU A 307 4.82 13.52 -9.79
N LEU A 308 5.43 13.14 -8.66
CA LEU A 308 4.79 13.13 -7.34
C LEU A 308 4.26 14.53 -6.97
N ALA A 309 5.07 15.58 -7.15
CA ALA A 309 4.66 16.95 -6.86
C ALA A 309 3.50 17.41 -7.76
N ILE A 310 3.56 17.13 -9.07
CA ILE A 310 2.47 17.47 -9.99
C ILE A 310 1.17 16.78 -9.58
N PHE A 311 1.23 15.48 -9.28
CA PHE A 311 0.04 14.72 -8.91
C PHE A 311 -0.53 15.15 -7.55
N ALA A 312 0.34 15.53 -6.60
CA ALA A 312 -0.07 16.11 -5.32
C ALA A 312 -0.78 17.46 -5.51
N ALA A 313 -0.25 18.33 -6.38
CA ALA A 313 -0.89 19.60 -6.71
C ALA A 313 -2.26 19.39 -7.39
N CYS A 314 -2.36 18.45 -8.33
CA CYS A 314 -3.64 18.07 -8.93
C CYS A 314 -4.64 17.60 -7.88
N ASN A 315 -4.22 16.76 -6.93
CA ASN A 315 -5.09 16.31 -5.84
C ASN A 315 -5.57 17.43 -4.92
N ILE A 316 -4.73 18.43 -4.62
CA ILE A 316 -5.16 19.62 -3.88
C ILE A 316 -6.29 20.33 -4.63
N VAL A 317 -6.15 20.53 -5.94
CA VAL A 317 -7.18 21.16 -6.76
C VAL A 317 -8.46 20.32 -6.79
N MET A 318 -8.35 19.00 -6.94
CA MET A 318 -9.52 18.11 -6.90
C MET A 318 -10.23 18.17 -5.55
N CYS A 319 -9.50 18.15 -4.43
CA CYS A 319 -10.08 18.33 -3.09
C CYS A 319 -10.83 19.66 -2.94
N LEU A 320 -10.29 20.75 -3.47
CA LEU A 320 -10.97 22.05 -3.47
C LEU A 320 -12.28 21.98 -4.28
N ILE A 321 -12.27 21.36 -5.46
CA ILE A 321 -13.49 21.20 -6.27
C ILE A 321 -14.53 20.31 -5.57
N ILE A 322 -14.10 19.26 -4.89
CA ILE A 322 -14.98 18.36 -4.13
C ILE A 322 -15.65 19.13 -2.98
N ALA A 323 -14.89 19.96 -2.28
CA ALA A 323 -15.38 20.75 -1.16
C ALA A 323 -16.45 21.78 -1.55
N GLN A 324 -16.41 22.31 -2.79
CA GLN A 324 -17.41 23.27 -3.29
C GLN A 324 -18.77 22.64 -3.64
N SER A 325 -18.91 21.31 -3.63
CA SER A 325 -20.18 20.60 -3.83
C SER A 325 -21.00 21.02 -5.08
N TRP A 326 -20.35 21.22 -6.23
CA TRP A 326 -21.02 21.60 -7.48
C TRP A 326 -21.82 20.46 -8.15
N GLY A 327 -22.09 19.37 -7.44
CA GLY A 327 -22.76 18.17 -7.96
C GLY A 327 -21.82 17.32 -8.81
N TRP A 328 -22.15 17.13 -10.09
CA TRP A 328 -21.40 16.26 -11.00
C TRP A 328 -19.90 16.58 -11.14
N PRO A 329 -19.47 17.85 -11.29
CA PRO A 329 -18.04 18.18 -11.34
C PRO A 329 -17.28 17.75 -10.08
N SER A 330 -17.88 17.90 -8.90
CA SER A 330 -17.30 17.47 -7.63
C SER A 330 -17.21 15.94 -7.51
N PHE A 331 -18.22 15.22 -8.02
CA PHE A 331 -18.18 13.76 -8.07
C PHE A 331 -17.13 13.22 -9.06
N ILE A 332 -16.99 13.85 -10.24
CA ILE A 332 -15.93 13.51 -11.19
C ILE A 332 -14.55 13.83 -10.61
N ALA A 333 -14.41 14.96 -9.91
CA ALA A 333 -13.17 15.31 -9.20
C ALA A 333 -12.83 14.27 -8.13
N LEU A 334 -13.82 13.74 -7.40
CA LEU A 334 -13.63 12.65 -6.45
C LEU A 334 -13.13 11.38 -7.12
N LEU A 335 -13.68 11.01 -8.28
CA LEU A 335 -13.20 9.88 -9.08
C LEU A 335 -11.75 10.10 -9.57
N MET A 336 -11.45 11.29 -10.08
CA MET A 336 -10.11 11.67 -10.56
C MET A 336 -9.08 11.77 -9.44
N LEU A 337 -9.49 12.10 -8.21
CA LEU A 337 -8.59 12.15 -7.06
C LEU A 337 -7.87 10.81 -6.85
N ASN A 338 -8.58 9.68 -7.02
CA ASN A 338 -7.95 8.35 -6.88
C ASN A 338 -6.96 8.04 -8.01
N PHE A 339 -7.21 8.58 -9.21
CA PHE A 339 -6.30 8.43 -10.35
C PHE A 339 -4.93 9.06 -10.05
N PHE A 340 -4.91 10.30 -9.56
CA PHE A 340 -3.65 10.97 -9.19
C PHE A 340 -3.05 10.44 -7.88
N PHE A 341 -3.88 9.99 -6.95
CA PHE A 341 -3.42 9.35 -5.71
C PHE A 341 -2.60 8.07 -5.98
N SER A 342 -2.95 7.36 -7.04
CA SER A 342 -2.53 5.98 -7.30
C SER A 342 -1.01 5.71 -7.25
N ILE A 343 -0.17 6.65 -7.67
CA ILE A 343 1.29 6.52 -7.70
C ILE A 343 2.00 7.09 -6.48
N MET A 344 1.30 7.77 -5.57
CA MET A 344 1.93 8.51 -4.47
C MET A 344 2.63 7.57 -3.49
N PHE A 345 1.91 6.55 -3.01
CA PHE A 345 2.45 5.54 -2.08
C PHE A 345 3.76 4.89 -2.59
N PRO A 346 3.79 4.23 -3.78
CA PRO A 346 5.01 3.59 -4.26
C PRO A 346 6.14 4.58 -4.57
N THR A 347 5.81 5.80 -5.01
CA THR A 347 6.81 6.81 -5.34
C THR A 347 7.44 7.42 -4.08
N ILE A 348 6.65 7.72 -3.05
CA ILE A 348 7.16 8.17 -1.74
C ILE A 348 8.05 7.09 -1.14
N PHE A 349 7.61 5.83 -1.18
CA PHE A 349 8.38 4.70 -0.68
C PHE A 349 9.71 4.57 -1.41
N SER A 350 9.69 4.58 -2.74
CA SER A 350 10.90 4.44 -3.55
C SER A 350 11.87 5.61 -3.36
N LEU A 351 11.38 6.85 -3.37
CA LEU A 351 12.20 8.04 -3.10
C LEU A 351 12.78 8.02 -1.68
N GLY A 352 12.01 7.55 -0.71
CA GLY A 352 12.43 7.40 0.68
C GLY A 352 13.45 6.30 0.92
N LEU A 353 13.60 5.34 -0.02
CA LEU A 353 14.62 4.29 0.04
C LEU A 353 15.92 4.64 -0.70
N LYS A 354 15.95 5.72 -1.49
CA LYS A 354 17.10 6.02 -2.36
C LYS A 354 18.34 6.38 -1.56
N ASN A 355 19.43 5.68 -1.87
CA ASN A 355 20.80 5.94 -1.38
C ASN A 355 21.00 5.77 0.14
N LEU A 356 20.18 4.94 0.79
CA LEU A 356 20.31 4.68 2.23
C LEU A 356 21.27 3.55 2.60
N GLY A 357 22.00 2.97 1.63
CA GLY A 357 23.06 2.01 1.95
C GLY A 357 22.53 0.80 2.71
N LYS A 358 23.26 0.47 3.78
CA LYS A 358 22.94 -0.58 4.75
C LYS A 358 21.69 -0.30 5.59
N HIS A 359 21.10 0.90 5.49
CA HIS A 359 19.92 1.31 6.25
C HIS A 359 18.61 1.16 5.46
N THR A 360 18.66 0.81 4.17
CA THR A 360 17.47 0.64 3.29
C THR A 360 16.39 -0.24 3.93
N GLN A 361 16.78 -1.34 4.58
CA GLN A 361 15.84 -2.27 5.20
C GLN A 361 15.16 -1.70 6.45
N GLN A 362 15.90 -0.93 7.26
CA GLN A 362 15.35 -0.22 8.41
C GLN A 362 14.47 0.95 7.94
N ALA A 363 14.87 1.65 6.88
CA ALA A 363 14.09 2.73 6.30
C ALA A 363 12.72 2.25 5.79
N SER A 364 12.72 1.14 5.06
CA SER A 364 11.49 0.47 4.59
C SER A 364 10.50 0.21 5.73
N SER A 365 11.02 -0.17 6.89
CA SER A 365 10.24 -0.49 8.08
C SER A 365 9.53 0.72 8.66
N PHE A 366 10.26 1.82 8.83
CA PHE A 366 9.69 3.07 9.34
C PHE A 366 8.73 3.71 8.32
N ILE A 367 9.00 3.60 7.02
CA ILE A 367 8.08 4.08 6.00
C ILE A 367 6.79 3.24 6.04
N SER A 368 6.85 1.91 6.17
CA SER A 368 5.67 1.06 6.36
C SER A 368 4.93 1.34 7.67
N MET A 369 5.60 1.78 8.74
CA MET A 369 4.91 2.25 9.95
C MET A 369 4.04 3.48 9.72
N GLY A 370 4.36 4.29 8.70
CA GLY A 370 3.53 5.42 8.30
C GLY A 370 2.08 5.03 7.98
N VAL A 371 1.82 3.76 7.62
CA VAL A 371 0.47 3.24 7.37
C VAL A 371 -0.47 3.42 8.58
N VAL A 372 0.07 3.53 9.80
CA VAL A 372 -0.67 3.88 11.01
C VAL A 372 -1.50 5.17 10.87
N GLY A 373 -1.12 6.10 9.99
CA GLY A 373 -1.89 7.32 9.72
C GLY A 373 -3.32 7.06 9.26
N GLY A 374 -3.56 5.93 8.59
CA GLY A 374 -4.89 5.49 8.18
C GLY A 374 -5.85 5.15 9.33
N ALA A 375 -5.34 4.95 10.54
CA ALA A 375 -6.18 4.71 11.72
C ALA A 375 -6.79 6.02 12.26
N PHE A 376 -5.98 7.08 12.34
CA PHE A 376 -6.36 8.30 13.06
C PHE A 376 -7.14 9.28 12.20
N PHE A 377 -6.78 9.38 10.91
CA PHE A 377 -7.30 10.42 10.04
C PHE A 377 -8.77 10.25 9.66
N PRO A 378 -9.31 9.03 9.44
CA PRO A 378 -10.74 8.85 9.21
C PRO A 378 -11.61 9.32 10.38
N PHE A 379 -11.15 9.20 11.63
CA PHE A 379 -11.87 9.76 12.78
C PHE A 379 -11.90 11.29 12.75
N ALA A 380 -10.76 11.92 12.42
CA ALA A 380 -10.69 13.37 12.27
C ALA A 380 -11.57 13.88 11.12
N MET A 381 -11.56 13.18 9.97
CA MET A 381 -12.47 13.49 8.86
C MET A 381 -13.93 13.26 9.25
N GLY A 382 -14.23 12.21 10.03
CA GLY A 382 -15.59 11.94 10.51
C GLY A 382 -16.16 13.05 11.38
N ALA A 383 -15.37 13.59 12.31
CA ALA A 383 -15.79 14.71 13.15
C ALA A 383 -16.12 15.97 12.33
N VAL A 384 -15.38 16.22 11.24
CA VAL A 384 -15.66 17.35 10.32
C VAL A 384 -16.84 17.03 9.39
N ALA A 385 -16.98 15.76 8.99
CA ALA A 385 -18.04 15.28 8.11
C ALA A 385 -19.44 15.32 8.76
N GLU A 386 -19.53 15.33 10.10
CA GLU A 386 -20.80 15.52 10.82
C GLU A 386 -21.46 16.88 10.52
N SER A 387 -20.66 17.88 10.11
CA SER A 387 -21.18 19.19 9.68
C SER A 387 -21.58 19.16 8.21
N ASP A 388 -20.65 18.73 7.36
CA ASP A 388 -20.84 18.54 5.93
C ASP A 388 -19.73 17.64 5.37
N VAL A 389 -20.12 16.52 4.73
CA VAL A 389 -19.19 15.58 4.11
C VAL A 389 -18.29 16.24 3.06
N ALA A 390 -18.75 17.30 2.39
CA ALA A 390 -17.89 18.03 1.45
C ALA A 390 -16.78 18.82 2.14
N HIS A 391 -17.06 19.40 3.31
CA HIS A 391 -16.07 20.14 4.08
C HIS A 391 -14.99 19.22 4.68
N ALA A 392 -15.29 17.92 4.87
CA ALA A 392 -14.29 16.94 5.26
C ALA A 392 -13.12 16.86 4.27
N TYR A 393 -13.34 17.16 2.98
CA TYR A 393 -12.30 17.13 1.94
C TYR A 393 -11.30 18.30 2.01
N TYR A 394 -11.51 19.29 2.90
CA TYR A 394 -10.45 20.25 3.23
C TYR A 394 -9.30 19.61 4.01
N LEU A 395 -9.56 18.54 4.78
CA LEU A 395 -8.54 17.90 5.60
C LEU A 395 -7.46 17.18 4.75
N PRO A 396 -7.81 16.39 3.72
CA PRO A 396 -6.83 15.81 2.79
C PRO A 396 -5.94 16.84 2.07
N ILE A 397 -6.35 18.11 1.93
CA ILE A 397 -5.51 19.16 1.33
C ILE A 397 -4.22 19.35 2.12
N ILE A 398 -4.30 19.31 3.45
CA ILE A 398 -3.12 19.43 4.32
C ILE A 398 -2.19 18.25 4.06
N CYS A 399 -2.73 17.04 3.92
CA CYS A 399 -1.96 15.84 3.61
C CYS A 399 -1.25 15.97 2.26
N TYR A 400 -1.97 16.37 1.22
CA TYR A 400 -1.40 16.53 -0.12
C TYR A 400 -0.40 17.69 -0.20
N ALA A 401 -0.57 18.75 0.59
CA ALA A 401 0.41 19.83 0.70
C ALA A 401 1.73 19.33 1.30
N VAL A 402 1.69 18.48 2.33
CA VAL A 402 2.88 17.86 2.89
C VAL A 402 3.59 16.96 1.86
N ILE A 403 2.82 16.17 1.10
CA ILE A 403 3.35 15.31 0.02
C ILE A 403 3.97 16.15 -1.10
N PHE A 404 3.33 17.27 -1.47
CA PHE A 404 3.86 18.22 -2.45
C PHE A 404 5.20 18.80 -2.00
N LEU A 405 5.31 19.24 -0.75
CA LEU A 405 6.55 19.77 -0.18
C LEU A 405 7.66 18.72 -0.17
N PHE A 406 7.32 17.46 0.11
CA PHE A 406 8.27 16.36 0.01
C PHE A 406 8.79 16.17 -1.42
N GLY A 407 7.89 16.07 -2.41
CA GLY A 407 8.26 15.90 -3.82
C GLY A 407 9.04 17.08 -4.41
N TYR A 408 8.74 18.31 -3.98
CA TYR A 408 9.36 19.53 -4.51
C TYR A 408 10.71 19.86 -3.85
N LYS A 409 10.78 19.82 -2.51
CA LYS A 409 11.91 20.38 -1.75
C LYS A 409 12.73 19.33 -0.99
N PHE A 410 12.08 18.32 -0.39
CA PHE A 410 12.74 17.41 0.54
C PHE A 410 13.11 16.04 -0.05
N TYR A 411 12.99 15.87 -1.37
CA TYR A 411 13.37 14.62 -2.04
C TYR A 411 14.88 14.38 -2.13
N LYS A 412 15.72 15.41 -1.92
CA LYS A 412 17.18 15.33 -2.07
C LYS A 412 17.84 14.76 -0.83
N VAL A 413 18.78 13.83 -1.02
CA VAL A 413 19.67 13.35 0.03
C VAL A 413 20.64 14.50 0.36
N GLN A 414 20.59 14.99 1.60
CA GLN A 414 21.49 16.00 2.18
C GLN A 414 22.19 15.42 3.40
#